data_AF-A0A2N1S898-F1
#
_entry.id   AF-A0A2N1S898-F1
#
_cell.length_a   1.000
_cell.length_b   1.000
_cell.length_c   1.000
_cell.angle_alpha   90.00
_cell.angle_beta   90.00
_cell.angle_gamma   90.00
#
_symmetry.space_group_name_H-M   'P 1'
#
loop_
_entity.id
_entity.type
_entity.pdbx_description
1 polymer ?
#
loop_
_entity_poly.entity_id
_entity_poly.type
_entity_poly.pdbx_seq_one_letter_code
_entity_poly.pdbx_strand_id
1 'polypeptide(L)'
;MPGEMEDRSLDVRELILERVFPELRYGGDPDIERYFELRAAGRMLDALSIYRARLRPRYPDDARRVVLLKLYRTRSPAFPEFLRGLLSERADEIITRLRANIDALVAPLSGVSMRDTYAVLKAVERVARLLPDDADAARRTAEDMAEYARLLGHRKAEAERAAYLLGEFYDQASVDDDVPADFIASSLASEESRKRLEREEEEKKNFFDLSRIEFDEADVRRIEIPSGLERDEDIVLAYCHKYWLRVEDPAFERIVWLYSRKYGTKHYEVFKAIKTGRARKYQDDDILTMVGTVIATRYSYTVRGDLYMQVAWRRIKASMYGQTATRKTALRAARQAAARAYELSAESGPGEVEPDTVPASAEHQETAGPDRERRLVRAVAPAPLRRERIAKADFPATRSAGSISDRIKRLSGRAYDVYRDIFLSKVRGHIHAALARSRTKPGTAFREESNKAENLIYDFMEKNYSNAYMDWPSSEHRSRVRELGFEIDSLDGIIEACYRKIGA
;
A
#
# COMPACT_ATOMS: atom_id res chain seq x y z
N MET A 1 -65.15 -8.74 -24.86
CA MET A 1 -64.07 -7.74 -24.87
C MET A 1 -62.92 -8.31 -24.05
N PRO A 2 -61.89 -8.87 -24.69
CA PRO A 2 -60.75 -9.44 -24.01
C PRO A 2 -59.89 -8.30 -23.44
N GLY A 3 -59.54 -8.44 -22.15
CA GLY A 3 -58.77 -7.47 -21.40
C GLY A 3 -57.36 -7.32 -21.96
N GLU A 4 -56.98 -6.07 -22.14
CA GLU A 4 -55.61 -5.60 -22.27
C GLU A 4 -54.84 -6.02 -21.02
N MET A 5 -54.21 -7.20 -21.07
CA MET A 5 -52.96 -7.41 -20.35
C MET A 5 -51.91 -6.55 -21.05
N GLU A 6 -51.93 -5.25 -20.77
CA GLU A 6 -50.80 -4.38 -21.06
C GLU A 6 -49.60 -4.91 -20.30
N ASP A 7 -48.65 -5.36 -21.10
CA ASP A 7 -47.29 -5.77 -20.79
C ASP A 7 -46.65 -4.81 -19.77
N ARG A 8 -46.70 -5.18 -18.49
CA ARG A 8 -46.05 -4.44 -17.39
C ARG A 8 -44.53 -4.65 -17.46
N SER A 9 -43.88 -4.14 -18.49
CA SER A 9 -42.49 -3.76 -18.32
C SER A 9 -42.49 -2.57 -17.36
N LEU A 10 -42.16 -2.80 -16.09
CA LEU A 10 -41.97 -1.71 -15.13
C LEU A 10 -41.07 -0.65 -15.76
N ASP A 11 -41.50 0.62 -15.74
CA ASP A 11 -40.70 1.73 -16.25
C ASP A 11 -39.33 1.68 -15.53
N VAL A 12 -38.23 1.79 -16.27
CA VAL A 12 -36.86 1.77 -15.73
C VAL A 12 -36.72 2.80 -14.59
N ARG A 13 -37.46 3.91 -14.67
CA ARG A 13 -37.55 4.91 -13.60
C ARG A 13 -38.12 4.34 -12.30
N GLU A 14 -39.22 3.58 -12.38
CA GLU A 14 -39.84 2.95 -11.22
C GLU A 14 -38.90 1.93 -10.60
N LEU A 15 -38.25 1.09 -11.41
CA LEU A 15 -37.28 0.10 -10.93
C LEU A 15 -36.10 0.76 -10.18
N ILE A 16 -35.59 1.88 -10.68
CA ILE A 16 -34.51 2.63 -10.03
C ILE A 16 -34.98 3.31 -8.75
N LEU A 17 -36.17 3.90 -8.76
CA LEU A 17 -36.77 4.49 -7.56
C LEU A 17 -37.02 3.44 -6.49
N GLU A 18 -37.51 2.25 -6.82
CA GLU A 18 -37.71 1.17 -5.86
C GLU A 18 -36.40 0.65 -5.25
N ARG A 19 -35.31 0.67 -6.02
CA ARG A 19 -34.00 0.25 -5.51
C ARG A 19 -33.36 1.29 -4.61
N VAL A 20 -33.49 2.58 -4.96
CA VAL A 20 -32.94 3.70 -4.16
C VAL A 20 -33.83 4.05 -2.97
N PHE A 21 -35.14 3.92 -3.12
CA PHE A 21 -36.17 4.19 -2.12
C PHE A 21 -37.16 3.01 -2.02
N PRO A 22 -36.80 1.93 -1.31
CA PRO A 22 -37.63 0.73 -1.19
C PRO A 22 -39.05 0.97 -0.62
N GLU A 23 -39.23 2.05 0.12
CA GLU A 23 -40.52 2.39 0.73
C GLU A 23 -41.57 2.88 -0.30
N LEU A 24 -41.18 3.17 -1.55
CA LEU A 24 -42.10 3.65 -2.61
C LEU A 24 -42.79 2.54 -3.41
N ARG A 25 -42.52 1.25 -3.12
CA ARG A 25 -42.99 0.07 -3.90
C ARG A 25 -44.51 -0.05 -4.10
N TYR A 26 -45.34 0.70 -3.36
CA TYR A 26 -46.80 0.57 -3.40
C TYR A 26 -47.51 1.78 -4.04
N GLY A 27 -46.81 2.55 -4.88
CA GLY A 27 -47.42 3.64 -5.67
C GLY A 27 -47.74 4.92 -4.87
N GLY A 28 -47.26 4.99 -3.63
CA GLY A 28 -47.38 6.14 -2.74
C GLY A 28 -46.12 6.34 -1.91
N ASP A 29 -46.09 7.40 -1.12
CA ASP A 29 -44.98 7.70 -0.20
C ASP A 29 -45.46 7.57 1.26
N PRO A 30 -45.15 6.45 1.94
CA PRO A 30 -45.59 6.22 3.32
C PRO A 30 -44.97 7.22 4.31
N ASP A 31 -43.85 7.86 3.97
CA ASP A 31 -43.25 8.88 4.83
C ASP A 31 -44.06 10.18 4.86
N ILE A 32 -44.81 10.48 3.79
CA ILE A 32 -45.72 11.63 3.76
C ILE A 32 -46.88 11.39 4.72
N GLU A 33 -47.49 10.20 4.67
CA GLU A 33 -48.57 9.82 5.59
C GLU A 33 -48.08 9.85 7.04
N ARG A 34 -46.97 9.17 7.31
CA ARG A 34 -46.35 9.08 8.63
C ARG A 34 -45.98 10.47 9.19
N TYR A 35 -45.53 11.40 8.35
CA TYR A 35 -45.27 12.78 8.75
C TYR A 35 -46.53 13.48 9.29
N PHE A 36 -47.67 13.32 8.61
CA PHE A 36 -48.93 13.92 9.03
C PHE A 36 -49.54 13.22 10.26
N GLU A 37 -49.42 11.90 10.36
CA GLU A 37 -49.86 11.12 11.54
C GLU A 37 -49.12 11.57 12.80
N LEU A 38 -47.79 11.68 12.74
CA LEU A 38 -46.98 12.13 13.88
C LEU A 38 -47.32 13.57 14.29
N ARG A 39 -47.64 14.45 13.32
CA ARG A 39 -48.11 15.80 13.63
C ARG A 39 -49.48 15.79 14.31
N ALA A 40 -50.41 14.96 13.84
CA ALA A 40 -51.73 14.83 14.44
C ALA A 40 -51.65 14.24 15.87
N ALA A 41 -50.69 13.35 16.11
CA ALA A 41 -50.41 12.77 17.43
C ALA A 41 -49.62 13.69 18.39
N GLY A 42 -49.32 14.94 18.00
CA GLY A 42 -48.54 15.89 18.82
C GLY A 42 -47.03 15.59 18.89
N ARG A 43 -46.53 14.59 18.15
CA ARG A 43 -45.13 14.17 18.12
C ARG A 43 -44.30 14.99 17.13
N MET A 44 -44.20 16.29 17.38
CA MET A 44 -43.58 17.24 16.44
C MET A 44 -42.10 16.95 16.13
N LEU A 45 -41.31 16.52 17.12
CA LEU A 45 -39.87 16.21 16.90
C LEU A 45 -39.68 15.02 15.96
N ASP A 46 -40.51 13.98 16.11
CA ASP A 46 -40.47 12.80 15.24
C ASP A 46 -40.97 13.12 13.82
N ALA A 47 -41.99 13.96 13.69
CA ALA A 47 -42.41 14.44 12.38
C ALA A 47 -41.28 15.22 11.69
N LEU A 48 -40.57 16.09 12.41
CA LEU A 48 -39.44 16.83 11.88
C LEU A 48 -38.25 15.93 11.52
N SER A 49 -38.04 14.82 12.23
CA SER A 49 -36.98 13.86 11.90
C SER A 49 -37.25 13.18 10.57
N ILE A 50 -38.47 12.71 10.31
CA ILE A 50 -38.89 12.15 9.02
C ILE A 50 -38.74 13.18 7.91
N TYR A 51 -39.22 14.41 8.14
CA TYR A 51 -39.15 15.47 7.14
C TYR A 51 -37.70 15.76 6.73
N ARG A 52 -36.79 15.86 7.70
CA ARG A 52 -35.38 16.19 7.45
C ARG A 52 -34.61 15.03 6.84
N ALA A 53 -34.81 13.81 7.33
CA ALA A 53 -34.01 12.65 6.95
C ALA A 53 -34.51 11.95 5.68
N ARG A 54 -35.82 12.01 5.38
CA ARG A 54 -36.45 11.25 4.29
C ARG A 54 -37.06 12.14 3.23
N LEU A 55 -38.02 13.00 3.61
CA LEU A 55 -38.76 13.80 2.64
C LEU A 55 -37.89 14.87 1.96
N ARG A 56 -36.99 15.53 2.70
CA ARG A 56 -36.11 16.56 2.12
C ARG A 56 -35.09 15.98 1.13
N PRO A 57 -34.40 14.85 1.41
CA PRO A 57 -33.53 14.21 0.40
C PRO A 57 -34.27 13.62 -0.80
N ARG A 58 -35.52 13.16 -0.61
CA ARG A 58 -36.35 12.60 -1.69
C ARG A 58 -36.91 13.70 -2.60
N TYR A 59 -37.37 14.80 -2.01
CA TYR A 59 -37.92 15.96 -2.71
C TYR A 59 -37.09 17.22 -2.38
N PRO A 60 -35.94 17.46 -3.03
CA PRO A 60 -35.01 18.51 -2.64
C PRO A 60 -35.54 19.94 -2.85
N ASP A 61 -36.39 20.18 -3.86
CA ASP A 61 -36.99 21.49 -4.12
C ASP A 61 -38.01 21.87 -3.03
N ASP A 62 -37.70 22.92 -2.29
CA ASP A 62 -38.51 23.42 -1.17
C ASP A 62 -39.91 23.87 -1.61
N ALA A 63 -40.03 24.57 -2.74
CA ALA A 63 -41.31 25.08 -3.22
C ALA A 63 -42.22 23.93 -3.67
N ARG A 64 -41.68 23.00 -4.46
CA ARG A 64 -42.43 21.81 -4.92
C ARG A 64 -42.83 20.90 -3.76
N ARG A 65 -41.96 20.73 -2.77
CA ARG A 65 -42.25 19.93 -1.56
C ARG A 65 -43.36 20.54 -0.72
N VAL A 66 -43.41 21.87 -0.56
CA VAL A 66 -44.55 22.53 0.11
C VAL A 66 -45.86 22.29 -0.63
N VAL A 67 -45.85 22.37 -1.97
CA VAL A 67 -47.03 22.06 -2.80
C VAL A 67 -47.45 20.60 -2.62
N LEU A 68 -46.51 19.65 -2.67
CA LEU A 68 -46.78 18.22 -2.45
C LEU A 68 -47.49 17.96 -1.12
N LEU A 69 -46.93 18.49 -0.02
CA LEU A 69 -47.50 18.32 1.31
C LEU A 69 -48.87 19.02 1.46
N LYS A 70 -49.06 20.16 0.79
CA LYS A 70 -50.36 20.85 0.76
C LYS A 70 -51.40 20.02 0.02
N LEU A 71 -51.07 19.45 -1.14
CA LEU A 71 -51.97 18.59 -1.93
C LEU A 71 -52.37 17.35 -1.14
N TYR A 72 -51.42 16.71 -0.45
CA TYR A 72 -51.71 15.57 0.43
C TYR A 72 -52.66 15.96 1.56
N ARG A 73 -52.34 17.03 2.31
CA ARG A 73 -53.15 17.51 3.44
C ARG A 73 -54.59 17.86 3.05
N THR A 74 -54.77 18.39 1.84
CA THR A 74 -56.09 18.79 1.32
C THR A 74 -56.84 17.65 0.63
N ARG A 75 -56.26 16.43 0.58
CA ARG A 75 -56.81 15.28 -0.16
C ARG A 75 -57.16 15.63 -1.61
N SER A 76 -56.31 16.45 -2.23
CA SER A 76 -56.55 16.91 -3.60
C SER A 76 -56.45 15.75 -4.59
N PRO A 77 -57.36 15.64 -5.57
CA PRO A 77 -57.27 14.61 -6.62
C PRO A 77 -56.01 14.77 -7.50
N ALA A 78 -55.39 15.96 -7.51
CA ALA A 78 -54.14 16.21 -8.23
C ALA A 78 -52.89 15.63 -7.53
N PHE A 79 -53.01 15.16 -6.28
CA PHE A 79 -51.87 14.67 -5.51
C PHE A 79 -51.12 13.50 -6.19
N PRO A 80 -51.77 12.42 -6.65
CA PRO A 80 -51.06 11.27 -7.22
C PRO A 80 -50.28 11.62 -8.49
N GLU A 81 -50.84 12.48 -9.34
CA GLU A 81 -50.18 12.93 -10.57
C GLU A 81 -48.98 13.83 -10.25
N PHE A 82 -49.13 14.77 -9.32
CA PHE A 82 -48.03 15.64 -8.90
C PHE A 82 -46.89 14.85 -8.24
N LEU A 83 -47.22 13.86 -7.40
CA LEU A 83 -46.24 12.95 -6.80
C LEU A 83 -45.48 12.16 -7.88
N ARG A 84 -46.19 11.55 -8.84
CA ARG A 84 -45.57 10.81 -9.95
C ARG A 84 -44.65 11.70 -10.79
N GLY A 85 -45.03 12.94 -11.05
CA GLY A 85 -44.19 13.91 -11.76
C GLY A 85 -42.88 14.17 -11.02
N LEU A 86 -42.95 14.47 -9.72
CA LEU A 86 -41.75 14.71 -8.89
C LEU A 86 -40.84 13.48 -8.79
N LEU A 87 -41.43 12.30 -8.65
CA LEU A 87 -40.68 11.04 -8.61
C LEU A 87 -40.01 10.74 -9.94
N SER A 88 -40.68 11.02 -11.07
CA SER A 88 -40.11 10.82 -12.42
C SER A 88 -38.91 11.74 -12.67
N GLU A 89 -39.02 13.03 -12.33
CA GLU A 89 -37.89 13.96 -12.41
C GLU A 89 -36.73 13.52 -11.51
N ARG A 90 -37.05 13.05 -10.29
CA ARG A 90 -36.04 12.55 -9.37
C ARG A 90 -35.35 11.29 -9.90
N ALA A 91 -36.09 10.40 -10.54
CA ALA A 91 -35.54 9.23 -11.20
C ALA A 91 -34.56 9.65 -12.32
N ASP A 92 -34.93 10.62 -13.16
CA ASP A 92 -34.08 11.11 -14.25
C ASP A 92 -32.76 11.72 -13.75
N GLU A 93 -32.79 12.46 -12.63
CA GLU A 93 -31.59 12.96 -11.97
C GLU A 93 -30.68 11.82 -11.47
N ILE A 94 -31.27 10.81 -10.84
CA ILE A 94 -30.55 9.63 -10.33
C ILE A 94 -29.93 8.85 -11.51
N ILE A 95 -30.71 8.60 -12.57
CA ILE A 95 -30.26 7.91 -13.78
C ILE A 95 -29.06 8.62 -14.40
N THR A 96 -29.13 9.95 -14.52
CA THR A 96 -28.04 10.76 -15.07
C THR A 96 -26.76 10.60 -14.25
N ARG A 97 -26.87 10.64 -12.92
CA ARG A 97 -25.73 10.42 -12.02
C ARG A 97 -25.19 8.99 -12.11
N LEU A 98 -26.07 7.99 -12.17
CA LEU A 98 -25.68 6.59 -12.31
C LEU A 98 -24.91 6.35 -13.61
N ARG A 99 -25.37 6.90 -14.74
CA ARG A 99 -24.66 6.82 -16.02
C ARG A 99 -23.25 7.42 -15.92
N ALA A 100 -23.12 8.61 -15.34
CA ALA A 100 -21.81 9.24 -15.14
C ALA A 100 -20.88 8.40 -14.26
N ASN A 101 -21.42 7.79 -13.19
CA ASN A 101 -20.64 6.91 -12.31
C ASN A 101 -20.20 5.62 -13.03
N ILE A 102 -21.10 5.00 -13.81
CA ILE A 102 -20.77 3.84 -14.64
C ILE A 102 -19.66 4.24 -15.62
N ASP A 103 -19.81 5.38 -16.30
CA ASP A 103 -18.81 5.84 -17.26
C ASP A 103 -17.43 6.03 -16.65
N ALA A 104 -17.38 6.62 -15.44
CA ALA A 104 -16.14 6.76 -14.68
C ALA A 104 -15.55 5.42 -14.25
N LEU A 105 -16.39 4.46 -13.83
CA LEU A 105 -15.97 3.12 -13.40
C LEU A 105 -15.30 2.35 -14.55
N VAL A 106 -15.87 2.40 -15.74
CA VAL A 106 -15.38 1.60 -16.88
C VAL A 106 -14.37 2.34 -17.76
N ALA A 107 -14.22 3.66 -17.63
CA ALA A 107 -13.27 4.46 -18.41
C ALA A 107 -11.81 3.94 -18.36
N PRO A 108 -11.25 3.54 -17.19
CA PRO A 108 -9.88 3.03 -17.14
C PRO A 108 -9.67 1.72 -17.92
N LEU A 109 -10.72 0.94 -18.12
CA LEU A 109 -10.70 -0.35 -18.84
C LEU A 109 -10.99 -0.18 -20.35
N SER A 110 -11.45 1.02 -20.76
CA SER A 110 -11.78 1.29 -22.16
C SER A 110 -10.54 1.25 -23.05
N GLY A 111 -10.59 0.44 -24.12
CA GLY A 111 -9.50 0.30 -25.07
C GLY A 111 -8.31 -0.56 -24.60
N VAL A 112 -8.39 -1.14 -23.40
CA VAL A 112 -7.36 -2.08 -22.91
C VAL A 112 -7.59 -3.46 -23.51
N SER A 113 -6.57 -3.98 -24.19
CA SER A 113 -6.61 -5.36 -24.70
C SER A 113 -6.53 -6.35 -23.55
N MET A 114 -7.45 -7.32 -23.52
CA MET A 114 -7.44 -8.39 -22.51
C MET A 114 -6.24 -9.34 -22.66
N ARG A 115 -5.50 -9.26 -23.78
CA ARG A 115 -4.22 -9.97 -23.95
C ARG A 115 -3.08 -9.30 -23.21
N ASP A 116 -3.15 -7.99 -22.97
CA ASP A 116 -2.13 -7.27 -22.19
C ASP A 116 -2.51 -7.32 -20.70
N THR A 117 -2.04 -8.38 -20.04
CA THR A 117 -2.34 -8.65 -18.64
C THR A 117 -1.91 -7.50 -17.73
N TYR A 118 -0.81 -6.81 -18.07
CA TYR A 118 -0.28 -5.72 -17.26
C TYR A 118 -1.15 -4.48 -17.36
N ALA A 119 -1.55 -4.14 -18.59
CA ALA A 119 -2.45 -3.03 -18.82
C ALA A 119 -3.81 -3.27 -18.16
N VAL A 120 -4.33 -4.51 -18.21
CA VAL A 120 -5.57 -4.88 -17.50
C VAL A 120 -5.42 -4.67 -16.00
N LEU A 121 -4.36 -5.19 -15.38
CA LEU A 121 -4.14 -5.05 -13.93
C LEU A 121 -3.97 -3.58 -13.51
N LYS A 122 -3.20 -2.79 -14.26
CA LYS A 122 -3.07 -1.34 -14.05
C LYS A 122 -4.41 -0.62 -14.17
N ALA A 123 -5.24 -1.02 -15.12
CA ALA A 123 -6.56 -0.44 -15.32
C ALA A 123 -7.47 -0.78 -14.14
N VAL A 124 -7.53 -2.05 -13.73
CA VAL A 124 -8.30 -2.50 -12.56
C VAL A 124 -7.87 -1.78 -11.28
N GLU A 125 -6.56 -1.59 -11.06
CA GLU A 125 -6.04 -0.83 -9.92
C GLU A 125 -6.53 0.63 -9.94
N ARG A 126 -6.59 1.26 -11.12
CA ARG A 126 -7.17 2.61 -11.25
C ARG A 126 -8.65 2.63 -10.94
N VAL A 127 -9.40 1.59 -11.33
CA VAL A 127 -10.82 1.46 -10.98
C VAL A 127 -10.98 1.26 -9.46
N ALA A 128 -10.18 0.39 -8.85
CA ALA A 128 -10.22 0.11 -7.41
C ALA A 128 -10.01 1.38 -6.56
N ARG A 129 -9.16 2.31 -7.02
CA ARG A 129 -8.96 3.62 -6.35
C ARG A 129 -10.16 4.57 -6.39
N LEU A 130 -11.15 4.31 -7.25
CA LEU A 130 -12.39 5.08 -7.30
C LEU A 130 -13.44 4.53 -6.32
N LEU A 131 -13.17 3.37 -5.72
CA LEU A 131 -14.07 2.64 -4.84
C LEU A 131 -13.62 2.79 -3.36
N PRO A 132 -14.47 2.41 -2.39
CA PRO A 132 -14.09 2.35 -0.99
C PRO A 132 -12.83 1.50 -0.75
N ASP A 133 -12.05 1.83 0.28
CA ASP A 133 -10.82 1.09 0.63
C ASP A 133 -11.13 -0.34 1.13
N ASP A 134 -12.32 -0.56 1.67
CA ASP A 134 -12.79 -1.87 2.11
C ASP A 134 -13.15 -2.75 0.90
N ALA A 135 -12.49 -3.91 0.78
CA ALA A 135 -12.62 -4.80 -0.37
C ALA A 135 -14.07 -5.30 -0.58
N ASP A 136 -14.78 -5.63 0.50
CA ASP A 136 -16.16 -6.12 0.42
C ASP A 136 -17.16 -5.01 0.06
N ALA A 137 -16.94 -3.78 0.57
CA ALA A 137 -17.71 -2.61 0.16
C ALA A 137 -17.43 -2.23 -1.30
N ALA A 138 -16.18 -2.31 -1.75
CA ALA A 138 -15.80 -2.05 -3.14
C ALA A 138 -16.46 -3.04 -4.10
N ARG A 139 -16.46 -4.34 -3.77
CA ARG A 139 -17.16 -5.38 -4.54
C ARG A 139 -18.63 -5.10 -4.69
N ARG A 140 -19.33 -4.90 -3.57
CA ARG A 140 -20.76 -4.60 -3.56
C ARG A 140 -21.07 -3.37 -4.41
N THR A 141 -20.24 -2.33 -4.31
CA THR A 141 -20.40 -1.12 -5.11
C THR A 141 -20.23 -1.41 -6.62
N ALA A 142 -19.24 -2.22 -7.00
CA ALA A 142 -19.03 -2.59 -8.40
C ALA A 142 -20.15 -3.47 -8.96
N GLU A 143 -20.65 -4.42 -8.16
CA GLU A 143 -21.81 -5.27 -8.49
C GLU A 143 -23.08 -4.42 -8.67
N ASP A 144 -23.37 -3.52 -7.73
CA ASP A 144 -24.49 -2.58 -7.82
C ASP A 144 -24.42 -1.76 -9.12
N MET A 145 -23.24 -1.24 -9.47
CA MET A 145 -23.05 -0.48 -10.71
C MET A 145 -23.27 -1.34 -11.96
N ALA A 146 -22.86 -2.61 -11.96
CA ALA A 146 -23.15 -3.55 -13.04
C ALA A 146 -24.65 -3.86 -13.16
N GLU A 147 -25.36 -3.98 -12.04
CA GLU A 147 -26.81 -4.15 -12.03
C GLU A 147 -27.55 -2.91 -12.55
N TYR A 148 -27.14 -1.71 -12.13
CA TYR A 148 -27.69 -0.46 -12.69
C TYR A 148 -27.40 -0.34 -14.19
N ALA A 149 -26.19 -0.68 -14.65
CA ALA A 149 -25.85 -0.70 -16.07
C ALA A 149 -26.75 -1.66 -16.87
N ARG A 150 -27.10 -2.82 -16.29
CA ARG A 150 -28.04 -3.78 -16.86
C ARG A 150 -29.46 -3.22 -16.94
N LEU A 151 -29.97 -2.64 -15.86
CA LEU A 151 -31.30 -2.03 -15.81
C LEU A 151 -31.44 -0.86 -16.79
N LEU A 152 -30.38 -0.06 -16.95
CA LEU A 152 -30.35 1.10 -17.82
C LEU A 152 -30.05 0.77 -19.29
N GLY A 153 -29.59 -0.45 -19.60
CA GLY A 153 -29.04 -0.79 -20.91
C GLY A 153 -27.78 0.01 -21.28
N HIS A 154 -27.10 0.63 -20.31
CA HIS A 154 -25.97 1.55 -20.53
C HIS A 154 -24.64 0.87 -20.19
N ARG A 155 -23.75 0.68 -21.19
CA ARG A 155 -22.42 0.06 -21.04
C ARG A 155 -22.42 -1.24 -20.23
N LYS A 156 -23.50 -2.02 -20.34
CA LYS A 156 -23.75 -3.27 -19.59
C LYS A 156 -22.54 -4.21 -19.61
N ALA A 157 -22.06 -4.57 -20.80
CA ALA A 157 -20.98 -5.56 -20.94
C ALA A 157 -19.65 -5.08 -20.33
N GLU A 158 -19.39 -3.78 -20.37
CA GLU A 158 -18.18 -3.18 -19.80
C GLU A 158 -18.26 -3.10 -18.27
N ALA A 159 -19.44 -2.75 -17.73
CA ALA A 159 -19.67 -2.68 -16.30
C ALA A 159 -19.64 -4.06 -15.64
N GLU A 160 -20.28 -5.06 -16.26
CA GLU A 160 -20.21 -6.46 -15.83
C GLU A 160 -18.77 -6.98 -15.86
N ARG A 161 -18.00 -6.61 -16.89
CA ARG A 161 -16.57 -6.93 -16.95
C ARG A 161 -15.78 -6.25 -15.84
N ALA A 162 -16.02 -4.96 -15.57
CA ALA A 162 -15.32 -4.23 -14.52
C ALA A 162 -15.59 -4.83 -13.14
N ALA A 163 -16.85 -5.14 -12.83
CA ALA A 163 -17.23 -5.79 -11.58
C ALA A 163 -16.56 -7.16 -11.42
N TYR A 164 -16.56 -7.99 -12.48
CA TYR A 164 -15.87 -9.27 -12.49
C TYR A 164 -14.36 -9.11 -12.21
N LEU A 165 -13.68 -8.22 -12.94
CA LEU A 165 -12.24 -8.01 -12.78
C LEU A 165 -11.85 -7.49 -11.40
N LEU A 166 -12.68 -6.63 -10.80
CA LEU A 166 -12.48 -6.14 -9.43
C LEU A 166 -12.68 -7.23 -8.39
N GLY A 167 -13.72 -8.05 -8.51
CA GLY A 167 -13.96 -9.19 -7.62
C GLY A 167 -12.72 -10.10 -7.55
N GLU A 168 -12.22 -10.49 -8.73
CA GLU A 168 -11.01 -11.29 -8.89
C GLU A 168 -9.77 -10.60 -8.31
N PHE A 169 -9.59 -9.30 -8.55
CA PHE A 169 -8.47 -8.54 -8.00
C PHE A 169 -8.44 -8.58 -6.46
N TYR A 170 -9.59 -8.43 -5.81
CA TYR A 170 -9.69 -8.46 -4.35
C TYR A 170 -9.55 -9.88 -3.76
N ASP A 171 -10.01 -10.93 -4.45
CA ASP A 171 -9.96 -12.33 -3.94
C ASP A 171 -8.52 -12.81 -3.83
N GLN A 172 -7.68 -12.13 -4.58
CA GLN A 172 -6.29 -12.42 -4.81
C GLN A 172 -5.37 -11.56 -3.94
N ALA A 173 -5.85 -10.43 -3.42
CA ALA A 173 -5.15 -9.61 -2.44
C ALA A 173 -5.28 -10.17 -1.01
N SER A 174 -6.39 -10.86 -0.71
CA SER A 174 -6.64 -11.45 0.62
C SER A 174 -5.79 -12.68 0.94
N VAL A 175 -5.18 -13.32 -0.06
CA VAL A 175 -4.41 -14.57 0.12
C VAL A 175 -2.99 -14.34 0.70
N ASP A 176 -2.46 -13.11 0.68
CA ASP A 176 -1.03 -12.88 0.94
C ASP A 176 -0.67 -12.03 2.17
N ASP A 177 -1.65 -11.51 2.93
CA ASP A 177 -1.36 -10.63 4.09
C ASP A 177 -1.11 -11.36 5.43
N ASP A 178 -1.39 -12.67 5.54
CA ASP A 178 -1.41 -13.38 6.83
C ASP A 178 -0.29 -14.44 7.03
N VAL A 179 0.93 -14.20 6.53
CA VAL A 179 2.08 -15.05 6.91
C VAL A 179 3.15 -14.23 7.66
N PRO A 180 3.21 -14.33 9.00
CA PRO A 180 4.34 -13.87 9.78
C PRO A 180 5.61 -14.57 9.31
N ALA A 181 6.50 -13.83 8.65
CA ALA A 181 7.79 -14.35 8.22
C ALA A 181 8.75 -14.48 9.43
N ASP A 182 8.58 -15.56 10.18
CA ASP A 182 9.63 -16.22 10.96
C ASP A 182 10.19 -17.37 10.10
N PHE A 183 11.34 -17.13 9.48
CA PHE A 183 11.96 -18.00 8.47
C PHE A 183 12.29 -19.42 8.97
N ILE A 184 12.37 -19.65 10.29
CA ILE A 184 12.71 -20.95 10.88
C ILE A 184 11.46 -21.79 11.18
N ALA A 185 10.33 -21.17 11.52
CA ALA A 185 9.04 -21.86 11.69
C ALA A 185 8.30 -22.05 10.34
N SER A 186 8.60 -21.19 9.35
CA SER A 186 7.98 -21.16 8.03
C SER A 186 8.31 -22.39 7.17
N SER A 187 9.46 -23.06 7.31
CA SER A 187 9.83 -24.15 6.39
C SER A 187 8.98 -25.42 6.53
N LEU A 188 8.39 -25.69 7.70
CA LEU A 188 7.52 -26.85 7.94
C LEU A 188 6.04 -26.49 7.85
N ALA A 189 5.65 -25.31 8.35
CA ALA A 189 4.26 -24.83 8.27
C ALA A 189 3.85 -24.43 6.84
N SER A 190 4.80 -23.99 6.01
CA SER A 190 4.51 -23.63 4.60
C SER A 190 4.16 -24.85 3.75
N GLU A 191 4.70 -26.05 4.00
CA GLU A 191 4.31 -27.23 3.21
C GLU A 191 2.87 -27.70 3.51
N GLU A 192 2.46 -27.66 4.78
CA GLU A 192 1.10 -28.06 5.17
C GLU A 192 0.05 -27.00 4.81
N SER A 193 0.40 -25.72 4.93
CA SER A 193 -0.48 -24.61 4.53
C SER A 193 -0.62 -24.54 3.02
N ARG A 194 0.47 -24.78 2.27
CA ARG A 194 0.45 -24.82 0.80
C ARG A 194 -0.40 -25.98 0.30
N LYS A 195 -0.35 -27.16 0.94
CA LYS A 195 -1.25 -28.29 0.58
C LYS A 195 -2.72 -28.05 0.93
N ARG A 196 -3.03 -27.26 1.96
CA ARG A 196 -4.42 -26.86 2.27
C ARG A 196 -4.95 -25.81 1.30
N LEU A 197 -4.15 -24.78 1.03
CA LEU A 197 -4.46 -23.75 0.04
C LEU A 197 -4.53 -24.32 -1.38
N GLU A 198 -3.64 -25.23 -1.77
CA GLU A 198 -3.69 -25.94 -3.05
C GLU A 198 -5.00 -26.73 -3.18
N ARG A 199 -5.49 -27.38 -2.11
CA ARG A 199 -6.79 -28.09 -2.12
C ARG A 199 -7.98 -27.14 -2.19
N GLU A 200 -7.96 -26.03 -1.46
CA GLU A 200 -9.02 -25.02 -1.49
C GLU A 200 -9.05 -24.22 -2.82
N GLU A 201 -7.90 -24.02 -3.46
CA GLU A 201 -7.76 -23.41 -4.79
C GLU A 201 -8.09 -24.38 -5.93
N GLU A 202 -7.81 -25.69 -5.78
CA GLU A 202 -8.24 -26.74 -6.73
C GLU A 202 -9.77 -26.87 -6.79
N GLU A 203 -10.45 -26.59 -5.68
CA GLU A 203 -11.92 -26.56 -5.59
C GLU A 203 -12.52 -25.27 -6.17
N LYS A 204 -11.82 -24.13 -6.10
CA LYS A 204 -12.21 -22.85 -6.72
C LYS A 204 -11.61 -22.71 -8.12
N LYS A 205 -12.05 -23.55 -9.05
CA LYS A 205 -11.85 -23.35 -10.50
C LYS A 205 -12.67 -22.15 -11.01
N ASN A 206 -12.31 -20.95 -10.59
CA ASN A 206 -12.55 -19.73 -11.35
C ASN A 206 -11.21 -19.06 -11.48
N PHE A 207 -10.60 -19.29 -12.62
CA PHE A 207 -9.37 -18.63 -12.96
C PHE A 207 -9.58 -17.99 -14.31
N PHE A 208 -9.12 -16.76 -14.40
CA PHE A 208 -8.44 -16.20 -15.55
C PHE A 208 -7.57 -17.26 -16.26
N ASP A 209 -8.20 -18.20 -16.96
CA ASP A 209 -7.61 -19.46 -17.44
C ASP A 209 -6.12 -19.27 -17.79
N LEU A 210 -5.20 -19.84 -16.99
CA LEU A 210 -3.74 -19.63 -17.14
C LEU A 210 -3.29 -19.96 -18.56
N SER A 211 -4.03 -20.84 -19.24
CA SER A 211 -3.82 -21.19 -20.64
C SER A 211 -4.15 -20.05 -21.61
N ARG A 212 -5.10 -19.16 -21.26
CA ARG A 212 -5.54 -18.01 -22.06
C ARG A 212 -4.79 -16.70 -21.78
N ILE A 213 -4.07 -16.60 -20.66
CA ILE A 213 -3.19 -15.45 -20.38
C ILE A 213 -2.00 -15.50 -21.34
N GLU A 214 -2.05 -14.72 -22.41
CA GLU A 214 -0.90 -14.48 -23.29
C GLU A 214 -0.03 -13.41 -22.63
N PHE A 215 1.14 -13.78 -22.11
CA PHE A 215 2.12 -12.78 -21.70
C PHE A 215 2.71 -12.17 -22.97
N ASP A 216 2.59 -10.86 -23.13
CA ASP A 216 3.25 -10.19 -24.23
C ASP A 216 4.77 -10.26 -24.06
N GLU A 217 5.52 -10.08 -25.16
CA GLU A 217 6.98 -10.10 -25.07
C GLU A 217 7.53 -9.02 -24.12
N ALA A 218 6.79 -7.92 -23.93
CA ALA A 218 7.20 -6.86 -23.03
C ALA A 218 7.13 -7.29 -21.56
N ASP A 219 6.11 -8.05 -21.16
CA ASP A 219 5.88 -8.61 -19.83
C ASP A 219 6.88 -9.70 -19.53
N VAL A 220 7.11 -10.62 -20.47
CA VAL A 220 8.17 -11.62 -20.34
C VAL A 220 9.52 -10.93 -20.15
N ARG A 221 9.86 -9.93 -20.99
CA ARG A 221 11.07 -9.12 -20.82
C ARG A 221 11.08 -8.30 -19.53
N ARG A 222 9.94 -7.99 -18.91
CA ARG A 222 9.89 -7.30 -17.61
C ARG A 222 10.18 -8.26 -16.45
N ILE A 223 9.88 -9.54 -16.60
CA ILE A 223 10.00 -10.56 -15.54
C ILE A 223 11.32 -11.32 -15.64
N GLU A 224 11.68 -11.80 -16.84
CA GLU A 224 12.83 -12.67 -17.06
C GLU A 224 14.17 -11.94 -16.86
N ILE A 225 15.13 -12.68 -16.31
CA ILE A 225 16.53 -12.29 -16.24
C ILE A 225 17.29 -12.88 -17.45
N PRO A 226 18.44 -12.32 -17.85
CA PRO A 226 19.22 -12.84 -18.97
C PRO A 226 19.54 -14.34 -18.81
N SER A 227 19.27 -15.14 -19.85
CA SER A 227 19.67 -16.54 -19.91
C SER A 227 21.18 -16.63 -20.18
N GLY A 228 21.88 -17.55 -19.48
CA GLY A 228 23.33 -17.72 -19.58
C GLY A 228 24.14 -17.20 -18.38
N LEU A 229 23.48 -16.78 -17.30
CA LEU A 229 24.16 -16.55 -16.02
C LEU A 229 24.41 -17.91 -15.35
N GLU A 230 25.67 -18.33 -15.28
CA GLU A 230 26.06 -19.60 -14.66
C GLU A 230 26.30 -19.48 -13.15
N ARG A 231 26.64 -18.27 -12.70
CA ARG A 231 27.08 -18.03 -11.33
C ARG A 231 25.90 -17.58 -10.47
N ASP A 232 25.64 -18.31 -9.38
CA ASP A 232 24.51 -18.03 -8.47
C ASP A 232 24.49 -16.59 -7.97
N GLU A 233 25.66 -16.02 -7.66
CA GLU A 233 25.78 -14.62 -7.24
C GLU A 233 25.31 -13.63 -8.32
N ASP A 234 25.59 -13.91 -9.59
CA ASP A 234 25.17 -13.05 -10.71
C ASP A 234 23.68 -13.19 -10.98
N ILE A 235 23.12 -14.39 -10.79
CA ILE A 235 21.67 -14.65 -10.87
C ILE A 235 20.96 -13.82 -9.79
N VAL A 236 21.42 -13.87 -8.53
CA VAL A 236 20.87 -13.06 -7.43
C VAL A 236 20.90 -11.57 -7.77
N LEU A 237 22.04 -11.07 -8.23
CA LEU A 237 22.19 -9.67 -8.62
C LEU A 237 21.26 -9.28 -9.77
N ALA A 238 21.03 -10.17 -10.74
CA ALA A 238 20.11 -9.93 -11.84
C ALA A 238 18.65 -9.84 -11.38
N TYR A 239 18.22 -10.72 -10.47
CA TYR A 239 16.89 -10.66 -9.85
C TYR A 239 16.68 -9.39 -9.04
N CYS A 240 17.61 -9.09 -8.14
CA CYS A 240 17.59 -7.84 -7.38
C CYS A 240 17.54 -6.66 -8.35
N HIS A 241 18.36 -6.65 -9.40
CA HIS A 241 18.33 -5.58 -10.38
C HIS A 241 16.95 -5.40 -11.04
N LYS A 242 16.31 -6.52 -11.40
CA LYS A 242 15.03 -6.51 -12.10
C LYS A 242 13.89 -5.97 -11.25
N TYR A 243 13.82 -6.40 -9.98
CA TYR A 243 12.64 -6.18 -9.14
C TYR A 243 12.79 -5.04 -8.15
N TRP A 244 14.02 -4.60 -7.84
CA TRP A 244 14.28 -3.64 -6.76
C TRP A 244 13.40 -2.40 -6.77
N LEU A 245 13.25 -1.75 -7.94
CA LEU A 245 12.47 -0.52 -8.08
C LEU A 245 10.97 -0.76 -8.31
N ARG A 246 10.54 -2.02 -8.43
CA ARG A 246 9.16 -2.41 -8.77
C ARG A 246 8.42 -3.12 -7.65
N VAL A 247 9.04 -3.32 -6.49
CA VAL A 247 8.39 -3.99 -5.34
C VAL A 247 7.19 -3.23 -4.77
N GLU A 248 7.06 -1.95 -5.09
CA GLU A 248 5.93 -1.10 -4.68
C GLU A 248 4.83 -1.02 -5.75
N ASP A 249 4.97 -1.71 -6.89
CA ASP A 249 3.97 -1.74 -7.97
C ASP A 249 3.10 -3.00 -7.84
N PRO A 250 1.85 -2.90 -7.33
CA PRO A 250 1.00 -4.06 -7.10
C PRO A 250 0.65 -4.80 -8.38
N ALA A 251 0.49 -4.08 -9.50
CA ALA A 251 0.23 -4.69 -10.80
C ALA A 251 1.42 -5.52 -11.28
N PHE A 252 2.65 -5.08 -11.00
CA PHE A 252 3.85 -5.82 -11.35
C PHE A 252 4.01 -7.07 -10.47
N GLU A 253 3.80 -6.96 -9.17
CA GLU A 253 3.77 -8.10 -8.24
C GLU A 253 2.80 -9.19 -8.73
N ARG A 254 1.58 -8.77 -9.10
CA ARG A 254 0.54 -9.67 -9.60
C ARG A 254 0.95 -10.40 -10.88
N ILE A 255 1.59 -9.69 -11.80
CA ILE A 255 2.12 -10.30 -13.02
C ILE A 255 3.21 -11.32 -12.73
N VAL A 256 4.14 -11.00 -11.83
CA VAL A 256 5.22 -11.92 -11.46
C VAL A 256 4.63 -13.18 -10.82
N TRP A 257 3.59 -13.04 -9.99
CA TRP A 257 2.85 -14.17 -9.43
C TRP A 257 2.22 -15.06 -10.51
N LEU A 258 1.45 -14.45 -11.42
CA LEU A 258 0.78 -15.17 -12.52
C LEU A 258 1.80 -15.90 -13.41
N TYR A 259 2.91 -15.24 -13.72
CA TYR A 259 4.00 -15.81 -14.52
C TYR A 259 4.65 -17.00 -13.81
N SER A 260 4.98 -16.84 -12.53
CA SER A 260 5.55 -17.90 -11.70
C SER A 260 4.67 -19.14 -11.65
N ARG A 261 3.35 -18.93 -11.50
CA ARG A 261 2.37 -20.02 -11.47
C ARG A 261 2.23 -20.71 -12.83
N LYS A 262 2.19 -19.96 -13.94
CA LYS A 262 2.05 -20.52 -15.30
C LYS A 262 3.26 -21.34 -15.72
N TYR A 263 4.47 -20.87 -15.43
CA TYR A 263 5.71 -21.49 -15.89
C TYR A 263 6.44 -22.31 -14.82
N GLY A 264 5.90 -22.40 -13.60
CA GLY A 264 6.51 -23.16 -12.50
C GLY A 264 7.87 -22.60 -12.05
N THR A 265 8.03 -21.28 -12.10
CA THR A 265 9.32 -20.60 -11.84
C THR A 265 9.34 -19.91 -10.48
N LYS A 266 10.53 -19.67 -9.92
CA LYS A 266 10.72 -19.04 -8.61
C LYS A 266 10.66 -17.50 -8.61
N HIS A 267 10.26 -16.85 -9.71
CA HIS A 267 10.26 -15.38 -9.83
C HIS A 267 9.45 -14.68 -8.71
N TYR A 268 8.28 -15.22 -8.34
CA TYR A 268 7.43 -14.67 -7.28
C TYR A 268 8.03 -14.82 -5.87
N GLU A 269 8.61 -15.98 -5.55
CA GLU A 269 9.27 -16.21 -4.27
C GLU A 269 10.43 -15.22 -4.06
N VAL A 270 11.22 -15.01 -5.13
CA VAL A 270 12.31 -14.03 -5.14
C VAL A 270 11.76 -12.60 -5.00
N PHE A 271 10.70 -12.26 -5.72
CA PHE A 271 10.05 -10.95 -5.61
C PHE A 271 9.55 -10.69 -4.18
N LYS A 272 8.90 -11.67 -3.55
CA LYS A 272 8.40 -11.60 -2.17
C LYS A 272 9.54 -11.40 -1.19
N ALA A 273 10.66 -12.12 -1.33
CA ALA A 273 11.85 -11.93 -0.50
C ALA A 273 12.39 -10.48 -0.55
N ILE A 274 12.48 -9.90 -1.75
CA ILE A 274 12.92 -8.50 -1.93
C ILE A 274 11.90 -7.52 -1.34
N LYS A 275 10.60 -7.73 -1.61
CA LYS A 275 9.51 -6.87 -1.08
C LYS A 275 9.51 -6.87 0.45
N THR A 276 9.53 -8.04 1.08
CA THR A 276 9.56 -8.16 2.54
C THR A 276 10.81 -7.52 3.13
N GLY A 277 11.98 -7.78 2.56
CA GLY A 277 13.24 -7.18 3.01
C GLY A 277 13.23 -5.65 2.92
N ARG A 278 12.70 -5.09 1.82
CA ARG A 278 12.55 -3.64 1.65
C ARG A 278 11.53 -3.03 2.60
N ALA A 279 10.38 -3.68 2.79
CA ALA A 279 9.34 -3.21 3.71
C ALA A 279 9.82 -3.18 5.17
N ARG A 280 10.59 -4.21 5.58
CA ARG A 280 11.20 -4.30 6.92
C ARG A 280 12.50 -3.51 7.08
N LYS A 281 12.96 -2.83 6.02
CA LYS A 281 14.20 -2.03 6.00
C LYS A 281 15.46 -2.83 6.37
N TYR A 282 15.54 -4.07 5.92
CA TYR A 282 16.76 -4.87 6.04
C TYR A 282 17.92 -4.25 5.27
N GLN A 283 19.16 -4.60 5.63
CA GLN A 283 20.32 -4.18 4.86
C GLN A 283 20.31 -4.85 3.49
N ASP A 284 20.93 -4.20 2.51
CA ASP A 284 21.02 -4.76 1.16
C ASP A 284 21.63 -6.18 1.17
N ASP A 285 22.62 -6.40 2.03
CA ASP A 285 23.33 -7.68 2.19
C ASP A 285 22.41 -8.81 2.69
N ASP A 286 21.50 -8.49 3.62
CA ASP A 286 20.50 -9.44 4.13
C ASP A 286 19.49 -9.80 3.03
N ILE A 287 19.06 -8.80 2.25
CA ILE A 287 18.12 -9.00 1.14
C ILE A 287 18.76 -9.86 0.05
N LEU A 288 20.03 -9.60 -0.29
CA LEU A 288 20.79 -10.40 -1.24
C LEU A 288 20.93 -11.86 -0.76
N THR A 289 21.20 -12.06 0.53
CA THR A 289 21.29 -13.40 1.13
C THR A 289 19.95 -14.13 1.06
N MET A 290 18.85 -13.45 1.41
CA MET A 290 17.49 -14.00 1.30
C MET A 290 17.12 -14.40 -0.13
N VAL A 291 17.52 -13.60 -1.12
CA VAL A 291 17.28 -13.95 -2.54
C VAL A 291 18.15 -15.14 -2.95
N GLY A 292 19.40 -15.19 -2.50
CA GLY A 292 20.30 -16.32 -2.69
C GLY A 292 19.73 -17.63 -2.16
N THR A 293 19.16 -17.63 -0.95
CA THR A 293 18.58 -18.85 -0.36
C THR A 293 17.36 -19.36 -1.13
N VAL A 294 16.52 -18.46 -1.67
CA VAL A 294 15.36 -18.86 -2.50
C VAL A 294 15.80 -19.52 -3.81
N ILE A 295 16.83 -18.98 -4.44
CA ILE A 295 17.31 -19.46 -5.75
C ILE A 295 18.12 -20.75 -5.60
N ALA A 296 18.92 -20.85 -4.54
CA ALA A 296 19.82 -21.97 -4.29
C ALA A 296 19.08 -23.31 -4.36
N THR A 297 19.55 -24.20 -5.24
CA THR A 297 19.11 -25.61 -5.31
C THR A 297 20.05 -26.53 -4.55
N ARG A 298 21.23 -26.03 -4.15
CA ARG A 298 22.27 -26.72 -3.39
C ARG A 298 22.90 -25.74 -2.40
N TYR A 299 23.43 -26.26 -1.29
CA TYR A 299 24.13 -25.43 -0.30
C TYR A 299 25.50 -25.00 -0.85
N SER A 300 25.59 -23.81 -1.44
CA SER A 300 26.85 -23.20 -1.88
C SER A 300 27.08 -21.87 -1.14
N TYR A 301 27.81 -21.94 -0.04
CA TYR A 301 28.20 -20.75 0.74
C TYR A 301 29.67 -20.44 0.51
N THR A 302 29.98 -19.25 -0.02
CA THR A 302 31.37 -18.78 -0.11
C THR A 302 31.49 -17.32 0.32
N VAL A 303 32.40 -17.04 1.26
CA VAL A 303 32.68 -15.67 1.75
C VAL A 303 33.13 -14.75 0.61
N ARG A 304 33.82 -15.31 -0.40
CA ARG A 304 34.26 -14.57 -1.60
C ARG A 304 33.08 -14.18 -2.50
N GLY A 305 32.02 -15.01 -2.53
CA GLY A 305 30.78 -14.75 -3.24
C GLY A 305 30.01 -13.59 -2.64
N ASP A 306 29.82 -13.61 -1.32
CA ASP A 306 29.12 -12.53 -0.60
C ASP A 306 29.82 -11.18 -0.80
N LEU A 307 31.15 -11.14 -0.62
CA LEU A 307 31.92 -9.92 -0.81
C LEU A 307 31.79 -9.37 -2.25
N TYR A 308 31.77 -10.28 -3.23
CA TYR A 308 31.54 -9.92 -4.63
C TYR A 308 30.14 -9.33 -4.84
N MET A 309 29.09 -9.98 -4.33
CA MET A 309 27.72 -9.50 -4.43
C MET A 309 27.53 -8.13 -3.80
N GLN A 310 28.10 -7.88 -2.61
CA GLN A 310 28.01 -6.59 -1.93
C GLN A 310 28.66 -5.45 -2.73
N VAL A 311 29.84 -5.70 -3.31
CA VAL A 311 30.55 -4.70 -4.12
C VAL A 311 29.82 -4.45 -5.44
N ALA A 312 29.41 -5.52 -6.13
CA ALA A 312 28.69 -5.44 -7.39
C ALA A 312 27.32 -4.76 -7.21
N TRP A 313 26.57 -5.14 -6.18
CA TRP A 313 25.27 -4.57 -5.87
C TRP A 313 25.33 -3.08 -5.58
N ARG A 314 26.31 -2.62 -4.80
CA ARG A 314 26.49 -1.17 -4.55
C ARG A 314 26.68 -0.39 -5.85
N ARG A 315 27.45 -0.91 -6.80
CA ARG A 315 27.65 -0.27 -8.12
C ARG A 315 26.37 -0.28 -8.95
N ILE A 316 25.69 -1.44 -8.98
CA ILE A 316 24.43 -1.63 -9.70
C ILE A 316 23.35 -0.69 -9.16
N LYS A 317 23.15 -0.66 -7.85
CA LYS A 317 22.17 0.19 -7.17
C LYS A 317 22.45 1.68 -7.39
N ALA A 318 23.71 2.10 -7.32
CA ALA A 318 24.09 3.48 -7.63
C ALA A 318 23.74 3.86 -9.08
N SER A 319 23.98 2.97 -10.04
CA SER A 319 23.59 3.15 -11.44
C SER A 319 22.07 3.27 -11.61
N MET A 320 21.28 2.44 -10.93
CA MET A 320 19.81 2.51 -10.99
C MET A 320 19.23 3.84 -10.52
N TYR A 321 19.65 4.30 -9.34
CA TYR A 321 19.15 5.58 -8.82
C TYR A 321 19.66 6.77 -9.64
N GLY A 322 20.88 6.68 -10.17
CA GLY A 322 21.44 7.64 -11.13
C GLY A 322 20.60 7.75 -12.41
N GLN A 323 20.25 6.60 -13.02
CA GLN A 323 19.40 6.52 -14.22
C GLN A 323 17.95 6.97 -13.95
N THR A 324 17.40 6.68 -12.76
CA THR A 324 16.05 7.13 -12.39
C THR A 324 15.96 8.66 -12.31
N ALA A 325 17.01 9.33 -11.80
CA ALA A 325 17.08 10.78 -11.74
C ALA A 325 17.15 11.41 -13.15
N THR A 326 17.94 10.82 -14.06
CA THR A 326 18.02 11.26 -15.46
C THR A 326 16.69 11.03 -16.18
N ARG A 327 16.05 9.87 -16.00
CA ARG A 327 14.76 9.52 -16.62
C ARG A 327 13.61 10.41 -16.14
N LYS A 328 13.56 10.75 -14.84
CA LYS A 328 12.59 11.72 -14.30
C LYS A 328 12.77 13.12 -14.90
N THR A 329 14.03 13.53 -15.11
CA THR A 329 14.37 14.82 -15.72
C THR A 329 13.98 14.84 -17.21
N ALA A 330 14.26 13.76 -17.94
CA ALA A 330 13.86 13.61 -19.34
C ALA A 330 12.33 13.55 -19.52
N LEU A 331 11.61 12.86 -18.64
CA LEU A 331 10.13 12.80 -18.68
C LEU A 331 9.51 14.17 -18.39
N ARG A 332 10.12 14.96 -17.49
CA ARG A 332 9.69 16.34 -17.20
C ARG A 332 9.96 17.26 -18.39
N ALA A 333 11.12 17.12 -19.05
CA ALA A 333 11.42 17.85 -20.28
C ALA A 333 10.47 17.47 -21.43
N ALA A 334 10.14 16.19 -21.59
CA ALA A 334 9.19 15.72 -22.60
C ALA A 334 7.76 16.21 -22.35
N ARG A 335 7.30 16.24 -21.08
CA ARG A 335 6.01 16.84 -20.71
C ARG A 335 5.96 18.34 -20.97
N GLN A 336 7.06 19.05 -20.70
CA GLN A 336 7.17 20.48 -21.01
C GLN A 336 7.21 20.75 -22.52
N ALA A 337 7.85 19.88 -23.30
CA ALA A 337 7.85 19.96 -24.76
C ALA A 337 6.46 19.66 -25.36
N ALA A 338 5.75 18.66 -24.85
CA ALA A 338 4.39 18.34 -25.27
C ALA A 338 3.39 19.45 -24.91
N ALA A 339 3.52 20.06 -23.72
CA ALA A 339 2.72 21.21 -23.32
C ALA A 339 2.97 22.43 -24.23
N ARG A 340 4.23 22.72 -24.57
CA ARG A 340 4.58 23.79 -25.51
C ARG A 340 4.09 23.53 -26.93
N ALA A 341 4.14 22.29 -27.40
CA ALA A 341 3.63 21.91 -28.72
C ALA A 341 2.09 22.03 -28.80
N TYR A 342 1.40 21.78 -27.69
CA TYR A 342 -0.04 21.99 -27.57
C TYR A 342 -0.40 23.49 -27.54
N GLU A 343 0.35 24.31 -26.81
CA GLU A 343 0.18 25.78 -26.79
C GLU A 343 0.44 26.41 -28.17
N LEU A 344 1.48 25.96 -28.89
CA LEU A 344 1.78 26.39 -30.26
C LEU A 344 0.72 25.94 -31.29
N SER A 345 0.04 24.82 -31.05
CA SER A 345 -1.08 24.37 -31.89
C SER A 345 -2.40 25.05 -31.54
N ALA A 346 -2.56 25.55 -30.31
CA ALA A 346 -3.77 26.25 -29.86
C ALA A 346 -3.82 27.73 -30.29
N GLU A 347 -2.68 28.35 -30.61
CA GLU A 347 -2.62 29.70 -31.19
C GLU A 347 -2.87 29.75 -32.70
N SER A 348 -2.97 28.60 -33.37
CA SER A 348 -3.34 28.51 -34.79
C SER A 348 -4.81 28.12 -34.91
N GLY A 349 -5.70 29.12 -34.82
CA GLY A 349 -7.14 28.95 -35.06
C GLY A 349 -7.45 28.50 -36.50
N PRO A 350 -8.64 27.90 -36.74
CA PRO A 350 -8.92 27.13 -37.95
C PRO A 350 -9.20 28.05 -39.13
N GLY A 351 -8.30 28.04 -40.12
CA GLY A 351 -8.56 28.53 -41.48
C GLY A 351 -9.00 27.37 -42.37
N GLU A 352 -10.10 27.57 -43.08
CA GLU A 352 -10.72 26.66 -44.06
C GLU A 352 -9.72 26.02 -45.02
N VAL A 353 -9.91 24.72 -45.30
CA VAL A 353 -9.28 24.03 -46.42
C VAL A 353 -10.38 23.31 -47.19
N GLU A 354 -10.75 23.84 -48.36
CA GLU A 354 -11.25 23.04 -49.46
C GLU A 354 -10.07 22.41 -50.23
N PRO A 355 -10.25 21.22 -50.82
CA PRO A 355 -9.18 20.46 -51.43
C PRO A 355 -9.02 20.85 -52.91
N ASP A 356 -7.77 20.93 -53.40
CA ASP A 356 -7.39 20.13 -54.56
C ASP A 356 -5.92 20.23 -54.97
N THR A 357 -5.48 19.13 -55.59
CA THR A 357 -4.35 18.99 -56.54
C THR A 357 -2.90 18.92 -56.03
N VAL A 358 -2.43 17.67 -55.95
CA VAL A 358 -1.06 17.19 -56.31
C VAL A 358 -0.95 17.30 -57.85
N PRO A 359 0.20 17.62 -58.52
CA PRO A 359 1.40 16.78 -58.38
C PRO A 359 2.81 17.36 -58.65
N ALA A 360 3.77 16.50 -58.27
CA ALA A 360 5.03 16.16 -58.95
C ALA A 360 6.31 17.03 -58.79
N SER A 361 7.25 16.42 -58.05
CA SER A 361 8.60 16.01 -58.49
C SER A 361 9.77 16.99 -58.61
N ALA A 362 10.94 16.42 -58.25
CA ALA A 362 12.33 16.82 -58.53
C ALA A 362 12.88 17.99 -57.68
N GLU A 363 14.14 18.06 -57.25
CA GLU A 363 15.31 17.19 -57.06
C GLU A 363 16.40 18.14 -56.54
N HIS A 364 17.36 17.66 -55.73
CA HIS A 364 18.69 18.27 -55.48
C HIS A 364 18.68 19.62 -54.69
N GLN A 365 19.67 20.03 -53.88
CA GLN A 365 21.06 19.66 -53.66
C GLN A 365 21.54 20.32 -52.35
N GLU A 366 22.68 19.85 -51.84
CA GLU A 366 23.50 20.47 -50.79
C GLU A 366 23.76 21.98 -51.01
N THR A 367 23.94 22.73 -49.92
CA THR A 367 25.14 23.58 -49.70
C THR A 367 25.12 24.32 -48.35
N ALA A 368 26.28 24.24 -47.69
CA ALA A 368 26.99 25.22 -46.85
C ALA A 368 26.22 26.33 -46.08
N GLY A 369 26.57 26.47 -44.79
CA GLY A 369 26.31 27.68 -43.98
C GLY A 369 27.03 28.94 -44.50
N PRO A 370 26.85 30.12 -43.86
CA PRO A 370 27.43 30.32 -42.53
C PRO A 370 26.64 31.24 -41.56
N ASP A 371 27.10 31.21 -40.31
CA ASP A 371 27.11 32.22 -39.24
C ASP A 371 26.00 33.28 -39.14
N ARG A 372 25.34 33.27 -37.96
CA ARG A 372 25.01 34.51 -37.25
C ARG A 372 24.94 34.32 -35.74
N GLU A 373 26.00 34.80 -35.09
CA GLU A 373 26.11 35.06 -33.66
C GLU A 373 24.91 35.84 -33.12
N ARG A 374 24.30 35.37 -32.02
CA ARG A 374 23.48 36.20 -31.14
C ARG A 374 24.06 36.17 -29.73
N ARG A 375 24.68 37.30 -29.36
CA ARG A 375 25.14 37.69 -28.02
C ARG A 375 24.09 37.37 -26.94
N LEU A 376 24.48 36.58 -25.96
CA LEU A 376 23.80 36.50 -24.67
C LEU A 376 24.39 37.57 -23.73
N VAL A 377 23.54 38.47 -23.26
CA VAL A 377 23.87 39.48 -22.26
C VAL A 377 24.02 38.80 -20.90
N ARG A 378 25.19 39.00 -20.28
CA ARG A 378 25.59 38.48 -18.98
C ARG A 378 24.81 39.19 -17.86
N ALA A 379 23.92 38.47 -17.18
CA ALA A 379 23.35 38.90 -15.91
C ALA A 379 24.35 38.67 -14.77
N VAL A 380 24.54 39.70 -13.94
CA VAL A 380 25.46 39.73 -12.80
C VAL A 380 24.86 38.90 -11.64
N ALA A 381 25.64 37.95 -11.12
CA ALA A 381 25.27 37.14 -9.97
C ALA A 381 25.44 37.93 -8.65
N PRO A 382 24.49 37.88 -7.71
CA PRO A 382 24.72 38.38 -6.35
C PRO A 382 25.58 37.40 -5.53
N ALA A 383 26.44 37.96 -4.69
CA ALA A 383 27.47 37.27 -3.91
C ALA A 383 26.91 36.24 -2.89
N PRO A 384 27.65 35.14 -2.60
CA PRO A 384 27.23 34.17 -1.61
C PRO A 384 27.43 34.70 -0.18
N LEU A 385 26.36 34.65 0.63
CA LEU A 385 26.38 34.93 2.06
C LEU A 385 27.29 33.94 2.80
N ARG A 386 28.29 34.46 3.51
CA ARG A 386 29.15 33.72 4.46
C ARG A 386 28.26 33.12 5.57
N ARG A 387 28.23 31.80 5.68
CA ARG A 387 27.77 31.12 6.90
C ARG A 387 28.83 31.27 7.98
N GLU A 388 28.54 32.07 8.99
CA GLU A 388 29.32 32.12 10.22
C GLU A 388 29.26 30.75 10.92
N ARG A 389 30.44 30.20 11.21
CA ARG A 389 30.59 29.02 12.07
C ARG A 389 30.25 29.45 13.50
N ILE A 390 29.14 28.96 14.03
CA ILE A 390 28.83 29.03 15.45
C ILE A 390 29.88 28.18 16.20
N ALA A 391 30.59 28.82 17.14
CA ALA A 391 31.56 28.18 18.02
C ALA A 391 30.87 27.16 18.95
N LYS A 392 31.50 26.00 19.14
CA LYS A 392 31.07 24.99 20.12
C LYS A 392 31.15 25.60 21.53
N ALA A 393 30.02 25.61 22.24
CA ALA A 393 30.00 25.80 23.68
C ALA A 393 30.50 24.50 24.36
N ASP A 394 31.46 24.63 25.27
CA ASP A 394 31.97 23.54 26.10
C ASP A 394 30.90 23.13 27.14
N PHE A 395 30.38 21.92 26.99
CA PHE A 395 29.57 21.26 28.02
C PHE A 395 30.47 20.44 28.95
N PRO A 396 30.17 20.36 30.26
CA PRO A 396 31.00 19.62 31.21
C PRO A 396 31.07 18.14 30.82
N ALA A 397 32.29 17.62 30.69
CA ALA A 397 32.58 16.26 30.26
C ALA A 397 32.07 15.22 31.26
N THR A 398 30.84 14.75 31.08
CA THR A 398 30.36 13.51 31.69
C THR A 398 31.14 12.37 31.04
N ARG A 399 32.01 11.70 31.80
CA ARG A 399 32.79 10.55 31.31
C ARG A 399 31.82 9.45 30.86
N SER A 400 31.69 9.25 29.55
CA SER A 400 30.86 8.18 28.98
C SER A 400 31.47 6.82 29.33
N ALA A 401 30.83 6.07 30.23
CA ALA A 401 31.28 4.73 30.61
C ALA A 401 30.98 3.65 29.55
N GLY A 402 30.34 4.02 28.43
CA GLY A 402 29.92 3.14 27.34
C GLY A 402 28.71 2.29 27.73
N SER A 403 27.79 2.04 26.79
CA SER A 403 26.58 1.25 27.08
C SER A 403 26.91 -0.22 27.36
N ILE A 404 25.98 -0.94 27.99
CA ILE A 404 26.12 -2.40 28.18
C ILE A 404 26.27 -3.10 26.81
N SER A 405 25.51 -2.64 25.81
CA SER A 405 25.64 -3.04 24.39
C SER A 405 27.07 -2.83 23.86
N ASP A 406 27.67 -1.64 24.07
CA ASP A 406 29.01 -1.34 23.55
C ASP A 406 30.08 -2.19 24.20
N ARG A 407 29.88 -2.55 25.48
CA ARG A 407 30.76 -3.47 26.21
C ARG A 407 30.63 -4.89 25.69
N ILE A 408 29.42 -5.38 25.42
CA ILE A 408 29.19 -6.70 24.80
C ILE A 408 29.74 -6.73 23.37
N LYS A 409 29.60 -5.66 22.58
CA LYS A 409 30.22 -5.52 21.25
C LYS A 409 31.75 -5.57 21.33
N ARG A 410 32.35 -4.89 22.32
CA ARG A 410 33.80 -4.94 22.55
C ARG A 410 34.28 -6.33 22.96
N LEU A 411 33.54 -7.03 23.81
CA LEU A 411 33.85 -8.41 24.22
C LEU A 411 33.65 -9.43 23.10
N SER A 412 32.73 -9.18 22.16
CA SER A 412 32.42 -10.08 21.05
C SER A 412 33.19 -9.80 19.76
N GLY A 413 33.78 -8.62 19.60
CA GLY A 413 34.43 -8.21 18.36
C GLY A 413 33.46 -8.03 17.18
N ARG A 414 32.14 -8.08 17.43
CA ARG A 414 31.07 -7.93 16.44
C ARG A 414 30.47 -6.53 16.55
N ALA A 415 30.11 -5.92 15.42
CA ALA A 415 29.61 -4.54 15.37
C ALA A 415 28.10 -4.39 15.69
N TYR A 416 27.37 -5.49 15.89
CA TYR A 416 25.91 -5.53 16.02
C TYR A 416 25.42 -6.07 17.38
N ASP A 417 24.20 -5.67 17.75
CA ASP A 417 23.53 -5.99 19.03
C ASP A 417 22.71 -7.28 18.96
N VAL A 418 23.36 -8.42 18.70
CA VAL A 418 22.66 -9.72 18.64
C VAL A 418 22.31 -10.29 20.02
N TYR A 419 22.79 -9.67 21.09
CA TYR A 419 22.77 -10.28 22.41
C TYR A 419 21.75 -9.71 23.38
N ARG A 420 20.92 -8.72 23.05
CA ARG A 420 20.03 -8.09 24.06
C ARG A 420 19.13 -9.12 24.77
N ASP A 421 18.33 -9.86 24.01
CA ASP A 421 17.35 -10.78 24.58
C ASP A 421 18.01 -12.01 25.19
N ILE A 422 19.07 -12.51 24.52
CA ILE A 422 19.87 -13.64 25.03
C ILE A 422 20.60 -13.26 26.33
N PHE A 423 21.16 -12.06 26.40
CA PHE A 423 21.81 -11.53 27.59
C PHE A 423 20.80 -11.34 28.73
N LEU A 424 19.69 -10.64 28.49
CA LEU A 424 18.67 -10.40 29.52
C LEU A 424 18.05 -11.71 30.04
N SER A 425 17.87 -12.71 29.18
CA SER A 425 17.37 -14.03 29.59
C SER A 425 18.31 -14.76 30.57
N LYS A 426 19.62 -14.53 30.47
CA LYS A 426 20.65 -15.23 31.27
C LYS A 426 21.22 -14.39 32.41
N VAL A 427 21.17 -13.05 32.33
CA VAL A 427 21.85 -12.14 33.27
C VAL A 427 21.35 -12.28 34.70
N ARG A 428 20.07 -12.64 34.91
CA ARG A 428 19.47 -12.84 36.25
C ARG A 428 20.26 -13.82 37.11
N GLY A 429 20.64 -14.97 36.56
CA GLY A 429 21.47 -15.95 37.28
C GLY A 429 22.87 -15.42 37.63
N HIS A 430 23.41 -14.49 36.83
CA HIS A 430 24.71 -13.87 37.10
C HIS A 430 24.62 -12.73 38.12
N ILE A 431 23.51 -11.98 38.13
CA ILE A 431 23.21 -11.00 39.19
C ILE A 431 23.07 -11.73 40.52
N HIS A 432 22.32 -12.83 40.55
CA HIS A 432 22.18 -13.67 41.74
C HIS A 432 23.53 -14.17 42.27
N ALA A 433 24.39 -14.66 41.39
CA ALA A 433 25.74 -15.13 41.75
C ALA A 433 26.68 -14.00 42.20
N ALA A 434 26.47 -12.75 41.76
CA ALA A 434 27.20 -11.58 42.23
C ALA A 434 26.71 -11.13 43.61
N LEU A 435 25.38 -11.06 43.81
CA LEU A 435 24.76 -10.74 45.09
C LEU A 435 25.14 -11.71 46.21
N ALA A 436 25.29 -13.00 45.88
CA ALA A 436 25.77 -14.00 46.84
C ALA A 436 27.19 -13.74 47.35
N ARG A 437 28.04 -13.06 46.56
CA ARG A 437 29.44 -12.74 46.92
C ARG A 437 29.60 -11.35 47.54
N SER A 438 28.64 -10.46 47.33
CA SER A 438 28.73 -9.04 47.68
C SER A 438 27.98 -8.68 48.98
N ARG A 439 27.78 -9.66 49.86
CA ARG A 439 27.00 -9.51 51.08
C ARG A 439 27.82 -8.82 52.18
N THR A 440 27.37 -7.68 52.66
CA THR A 440 28.10 -6.88 53.67
C THR A 440 27.59 -7.10 55.10
N LYS A 441 26.40 -7.70 55.29
CA LYS A 441 25.85 -8.04 56.61
C LYS A 441 25.54 -9.55 56.75
N PRO A 442 26.25 -10.29 57.62
CA PRO A 442 25.87 -11.65 57.98
C PRO A 442 24.71 -11.57 59.00
N GLY A 443 23.48 -11.91 58.57
CA GLY A 443 22.39 -12.17 59.53
C GLY A 443 20.97 -11.72 59.19
N THR A 444 20.73 -10.84 58.20
CA THR A 444 19.37 -10.22 58.08
C THR A 444 18.69 -10.26 56.71
N ALA A 445 19.23 -10.96 55.70
CA ALA A 445 18.57 -11.04 54.39
C ALA A 445 17.79 -12.34 54.22
N PHE A 446 16.46 -12.25 54.37
CA PHE A 446 15.52 -13.27 53.89
C PHE A 446 15.60 -13.37 52.35
N ARG A 447 15.22 -14.51 51.77
CA ARG A 447 15.19 -14.74 50.30
C ARG A 447 14.51 -13.59 49.53
N GLU A 448 13.56 -12.90 50.17
CA GLU A 448 12.87 -11.73 49.61
C GLU A 448 13.76 -10.51 49.36
N GLU A 449 14.75 -10.24 50.21
CA GLU A 449 15.65 -9.08 50.06
C GLU A 449 16.64 -9.29 48.91
N SER A 450 17.14 -10.51 48.75
CA SER A 450 17.97 -10.89 47.59
C SER A 450 17.19 -10.75 46.28
N ASN A 451 15.92 -11.18 46.26
CA ASN A 451 15.06 -11.05 45.08
C ASN A 451 14.77 -9.58 44.75
N LYS A 452 14.57 -8.72 45.76
CA LYS A 452 14.39 -7.27 45.58
C LYS A 452 15.66 -6.62 45.02
N ALA A 453 16.83 -6.98 45.55
CA ALA A 453 18.11 -6.49 45.04
C ALA A 453 18.37 -6.96 43.60
N GLU A 454 18.05 -8.21 43.28
CA GLU A 454 18.19 -8.77 41.93
C GLU A 454 17.29 -8.04 40.92
N ASN A 455 16.03 -7.79 41.28
CA ASN A 455 15.12 -7.04 40.41
C ASN A 455 15.58 -5.60 40.18
N LEU A 456 16.09 -4.91 41.22
CA LEU A 456 16.61 -3.54 41.06
C LEU A 456 17.81 -3.48 40.10
N ILE A 457 18.71 -4.46 40.16
CA ILE A 457 19.86 -4.50 39.24
C ILE A 457 19.42 -4.89 37.83
N TYR A 458 18.52 -5.86 37.71
CA TYR A 458 17.98 -6.29 36.42
C TYR A 458 17.26 -5.14 35.72
N ASP A 459 16.35 -4.45 36.42
CA ASP A 459 15.60 -3.31 35.89
C ASP A 459 16.53 -2.18 35.45
N PHE A 460 17.61 -1.94 36.20
CA PHE A 460 18.61 -0.96 35.83
C PHE A 460 19.35 -1.36 34.54
N MET A 461 19.78 -2.62 34.43
CA MET A 461 20.50 -3.14 33.26
C MET A 461 19.61 -3.20 32.01
N GLU A 462 18.33 -3.52 32.16
CA GLU A 462 17.36 -3.55 31.07
C GLU A 462 17.09 -2.15 30.52
N LYS A 463 16.82 -1.17 31.40
CA LYS A 463 16.56 0.23 31.01
C LYS A 463 17.78 0.90 30.40
N ASN A 464 18.98 0.53 30.84
CA ASN A 464 20.22 1.16 30.41
C ASN A 464 21.04 0.31 29.43
N TYR A 465 20.45 -0.74 28.83
CA TYR A 465 21.16 -1.66 27.95
C TYR A 465 21.90 -0.94 26.80
N SER A 466 21.22 0.00 26.14
CA SER A 466 21.77 0.82 25.05
C SER A 466 22.15 2.25 25.48
N ASN A 467 22.15 2.55 26.79
CA ASN A 467 22.43 3.89 27.29
C ASN A 467 23.94 4.13 27.46
N ALA A 468 24.53 4.97 26.60
CA ALA A 468 25.97 5.30 26.62
C ALA A 468 26.40 6.17 27.83
N TYR A 469 25.44 6.80 28.51
CA TYR A 469 25.64 7.68 29.67
C TYR A 469 25.23 7.01 30.98
N MET A 470 25.13 5.67 31.00
CA MET A 470 24.80 4.91 32.21
C MET A 470 25.85 5.16 33.31
N ASP A 471 25.38 5.59 34.48
CA ASP A 471 26.20 5.79 35.67
C ASP A 471 25.65 4.94 36.83
N TRP A 472 26.17 3.73 36.97
CA TRP A 472 25.81 2.82 38.07
C TRP A 472 26.26 3.37 39.45
N PRO A 473 27.51 3.85 39.63
CA PRO A 473 27.98 4.39 40.90
C PRO A 473 27.10 5.46 41.54
N SER A 474 26.53 6.36 40.73
CA SER A 474 25.67 7.47 41.19
C SER A 474 24.17 7.16 41.09
N SER A 475 23.78 5.93 40.72
CA SER A 475 22.38 5.57 40.52
C SER A 475 21.61 5.39 41.82
N GLU A 476 20.34 5.79 41.82
CA GLU A 476 19.40 5.51 42.92
C GLU A 476 19.24 3.98 43.15
N HIS A 477 19.41 3.18 42.10
CA HIS A 477 19.31 1.73 42.15
C HIS A 477 20.42 1.12 43.01
N ARG A 478 21.66 1.65 42.92
CA ARG A 478 22.78 1.23 43.77
C ARG A 478 22.55 1.60 45.25
N SER A 479 22.01 2.80 45.52
CA SER A 479 21.68 3.22 46.90
C SER A 479 20.66 2.28 47.54
N ARG A 480 19.59 1.93 46.82
CA ARG A 480 18.57 0.98 47.29
C ARG A 480 19.12 -0.46 47.45
N VAL A 481 20.02 -0.90 46.57
CA VAL A 481 20.71 -2.21 46.72
C VAL A 481 21.62 -2.22 47.95
N ARG A 482 22.27 -1.10 48.27
CA ARG A 482 23.09 -0.93 49.48
C ARG A 482 22.24 -0.93 50.76
N GLU A 483 21.06 -0.29 50.74
CA GLU A 483 20.09 -0.34 51.84
C GLU A 483 19.65 -1.78 52.14
N LEU A 484 19.53 -2.63 51.11
CA LEU A 484 19.25 -4.07 51.22
C LEU A 484 20.46 -4.92 51.67
N GLY A 485 21.62 -4.30 51.96
CA GLY A 485 22.79 -4.99 52.52
C GLY A 485 23.73 -5.63 51.49
N PHE A 486 23.67 -5.21 50.22
CA PHE A 486 24.53 -5.68 49.15
C PHE A 486 25.39 -4.55 48.57
N GLU A 487 26.67 -4.79 48.32
CA GLU A 487 27.58 -3.78 47.75
C GLU A 487 28.16 -4.21 46.40
N ILE A 488 27.64 -3.62 45.31
CA ILE A 488 28.14 -3.85 43.95
C ILE A 488 28.74 -2.55 43.42
N ASP A 489 30.05 -2.54 43.24
CA ASP A 489 30.80 -1.35 42.80
C ASP A 489 30.76 -1.13 41.29
N SER A 490 30.74 -2.22 40.52
CA SER A 490 30.59 -2.18 39.06
C SER A 490 29.74 -3.34 38.55
N LEU A 491 29.02 -3.08 37.46
CA LEU A 491 28.27 -4.09 36.71
C LEU A 491 29.17 -4.89 35.74
N ASP A 492 30.44 -4.48 35.55
CA ASP A 492 31.36 -5.10 34.59
C ASP A 492 31.54 -6.61 34.83
N GLY A 493 31.73 -7.00 36.10
CA GLY A 493 31.90 -8.41 36.46
C GLY A 493 30.68 -9.27 36.15
N ILE A 494 29.47 -8.70 36.23
CA ILE A 494 28.21 -9.38 35.88
C ILE A 494 28.10 -9.52 34.37
N ILE A 495 28.38 -8.44 33.63
CA ILE A 495 28.32 -8.40 32.15
C ILE A 495 29.30 -9.41 31.56
N GLU A 496 30.55 -9.41 32.01
CA GLU A 496 31.57 -10.35 31.54
C GLU A 496 31.25 -11.81 31.86
N ALA A 497 30.79 -12.09 33.08
CA ALA A 497 30.44 -13.45 33.49
C ALA A 497 29.26 -14.01 32.68
N CYS A 498 28.28 -13.15 32.37
CA CYS A 498 27.15 -13.50 31.52
C CYS A 498 27.60 -13.76 30.08
N TYR A 499 28.45 -12.88 29.54
CA TYR A 499 28.97 -13.04 28.18
C TYR A 499 29.79 -14.33 28.00
N ARG A 500 30.68 -14.67 28.93
CA ARG A 500 31.49 -15.90 28.83
C ARG A 500 30.63 -17.18 28.77
N LYS A 501 29.46 -17.20 29.40
CA LYS A 501 28.49 -18.32 29.33
C LYS A 501 27.55 -18.27 28.12
N ILE A 502 27.56 -17.18 27.36
CA ILE A 502 26.85 -17.07 26.07
C ILE A 502 27.76 -17.51 24.93
N GLY A 503 29.08 -17.32 25.06
CA GLY A 503 30.08 -17.72 24.07
C GLY A 503 30.69 -19.11 24.25
N ALA A 504 30.49 -19.76 25.40
CA ALA A 504 30.75 -21.19 25.63
C ALA A 504 29.45 -21.98 25.44
#